data_AF-A0A533W829-F1
#
_entry.id   AF-A0A533W829-F1
#
_cell.length_a   1.000
_cell.length_b   1.000
_cell.length_c   1.000
_cell.angle_alpha   90.00
_cell.angle_beta   90.00
_cell.angle_gamma   90.00
#
_symmetry.space_group_name_H-M   'P 1'
#
loop_
_entity.id
_entity.type
_entity.pdbx_description
1 polymer ?
#
loop_
_entity_poly.entity_id
_entity_poly.type
_entity_poly.pdbx_seq_one_letter_code
_entity_poly.pdbx_strand_id
1 'polypeptide(L)'
;NPAQLGIQLIDIGAVWGYSFLATGLILLAIKKTIGLRVSAKQEEEGLDATQHGEKAYSEEVQSRLTTQTSAKLELVVKDSDREIIVEMIRKRQSLQVDLSTGAITTTEKEQKDRDAEED
;
A
#
# COMPACT_ATOMS: atom_id res chain seq x y z
N ASN A 1 -14.11 -9.24 -51.87
CA ASN A 1 -13.81 -10.44 -52.67
C ASN A 1 -13.45 -11.57 -51.70
N PRO A 2 -14.27 -12.63 -51.56
CA PRO A 2 -14.06 -13.66 -50.54
C PRO A 2 -12.75 -14.44 -50.70
N ALA A 3 -12.18 -14.53 -51.91
CA ALA A 3 -10.91 -15.23 -52.14
C ALA A 3 -9.72 -14.57 -51.41
N GLN A 4 -9.78 -13.25 -51.16
CA GLN A 4 -8.72 -12.53 -50.44
C GLN A 4 -8.63 -12.92 -48.96
N LEU A 5 -9.75 -13.30 -48.34
CA LEU A 5 -9.78 -13.74 -46.93
C LEU A 5 -9.02 -15.06 -46.74
N GLY A 6 -9.14 -15.98 -47.70
CA GLY A 6 -8.40 -17.25 -47.66
C GLY A 6 -6.88 -17.05 -47.70
N ILE A 7 -6.40 -16.14 -48.55
CA ILE A 7 -4.97 -15.80 -48.66
C ILE A 7 -4.48 -15.14 -47.36
N GLN A 8 -5.22 -14.16 -46.82
CA GLN A 8 -4.86 -13.49 -45.57
C GLN A 8 -4.76 -14.47 -44.38
N LEU A 9 -5.64 -15.47 -44.29
CA LEU A 9 -5.57 -16.51 -43.25
C LEU A 9 -4.35 -17.42 -43.41
N ILE A 10 -3.93 -17.72 -44.65
CA ILE A 10 -2.70 -18.46 -44.93
C ILE A 10 -1.47 -17.63 -44.51
N ASP A 11 -1.43 -16.34 -44.85
CA ASP A 11 -0.33 -15.45 -44.47
C ASP A 11 -0.20 -15.32 -42.95
N ILE A 12 -1.32 -15.11 -42.24
CA ILE A 12 -1.37 -15.09 -40.77
C ILE A 12 -0.87 -16.41 -40.19
N GLY A 13 -1.36 -17.55 -40.71
CA GLY A 13 -0.94 -18.88 -40.26
C GLY A 13 0.55 -19.16 -40.49
N ALA A 14 1.09 -18.73 -41.63
CA ALA A 14 2.51 -18.86 -41.98
C ALA A 14 3.40 -18.02 -41.06
N VAL A 15 3.08 -16.73 -40.86
CA VAL A 15 3.84 -15.83 -39.98
C VAL A 15 3.75 -16.28 -38.53
N TRP A 16 2.56 -16.65 -38.04
CA TRP A 16 2.36 -17.15 -36.69
C TRP A 16 3.12 -18.46 -36.45
N GLY A 17 2.98 -19.43 -37.36
CA GLY A 17 3.64 -20.73 -37.27
C GLY A 17 5.17 -20.62 -37.32
N TYR A 18 5.69 -19.82 -38.26
CA TYR A 18 7.13 -19.55 -38.34
C TYR A 18 7.65 -18.87 -37.07
N SER A 19 6.97 -17.81 -36.60
CA SER A 19 7.41 -17.06 -35.42
C SER A 19 7.41 -17.91 -34.16
N PHE A 20 6.37 -18.73 -33.96
CA PHE A 20 6.26 -19.64 -32.83
C PHE A 20 7.33 -20.75 -32.88
N LEU A 21 7.52 -21.40 -34.03
CA LEU A 21 8.49 -22.49 -34.18
C LEU A 21 9.94 -21.99 -34.12
N ALA A 22 10.29 -20.92 -34.84
CA ALA A 22 11.64 -20.37 -34.83
C ALA A 22 12.04 -19.88 -33.42
N THR A 23 11.17 -19.10 -32.78
CA THR A 23 11.41 -18.61 -31.41
C THR A 23 11.44 -19.78 -30.42
N GLY A 24 10.51 -20.74 -30.52
CA GLY A 24 10.45 -21.91 -29.66
C GLY A 24 11.70 -22.79 -29.76
N LEU A 25 12.25 -22.98 -30.96
CA LEU A 25 13.51 -23.70 -31.17
C LEU A 25 14.71 -22.97 -30.58
N ILE A 26 14.81 -21.65 -30.76
CA ILE A 26 15.86 -20.81 -30.17
C ILE A 26 15.79 -20.86 -28.64
N LEU A 27 14.60 -20.69 -28.06
CA LEU A 27 14.39 -20.78 -26.62
C LEU A 27 14.73 -22.18 -26.08
N LEU A 28 14.36 -23.25 -26.78
CA LEU A 28 14.70 -24.61 -26.37
C LEU A 28 16.21 -24.88 -26.43
N ALA A 29 16.91 -24.33 -27.42
CA ALA A 29 18.36 -24.41 -27.52
C ALA A 29 19.04 -23.66 -26.35
N ILE A 30 18.65 -22.42 -26.08
CA ILE A 30 19.16 -21.61 -24.95
C ILE A 30 18.89 -22.32 -23.61
N LYS A 31 17.68 -22.86 -23.43
CA LYS A 31 17.30 -23.61 -22.22
C LYS A 31 18.18 -24.84 -21.97
N LYS A 32 18.70 -25.48 -23.03
CA LYS A 32 19.58 -26.65 -22.94
C LYS A 32 21.06 -26.31 -22.81
N THR A 33 21.49 -25.09 -23.17
CA THR A 33 22.91 -24.70 -23.15
C THR A 33 23.27 -23.87 -21.93
N ILE A 34 22.60 -22.74 -21.69
CA ILE A 34 22.94 -21.76 -20.65
C ILE A 34 21.82 -21.54 -19.63
N GLY A 35 20.59 -21.95 -19.95
CA GLY A 35 19.41 -21.65 -19.15
C GLY A 35 18.76 -20.31 -19.56
N LEU A 36 17.45 -20.22 -19.33
CA LEU A 36 16.61 -19.10 -19.81
C LEU A 36 16.04 -18.23 -18.67
N ARG A 37 16.22 -18.69 -17.44
CA ARG A 37 15.73 -18.07 -16.21
C ARG A 37 16.87 -18.16 -15.20
N VAL A 38 17.05 -17.11 -14.42
CA VAL A 38 18.03 -17.07 -13.32
C VAL A 38 17.65 -18.07 -12.22
N SER A 39 18.56 -18.31 -11.28
CA SER A 39 18.26 -19.14 -10.12
C SER A 39 17.21 -18.46 -9.22
N ALA A 40 16.36 -19.26 -8.55
CA ALA A 40 15.31 -18.72 -7.67
C ALA A 40 15.85 -17.77 -6.58
N LYS A 41 17.06 -18.02 -6.09
CA LYS A 41 17.76 -17.14 -5.14
C LYS A 41 18.04 -15.75 -5.73
N GLN A 42 18.49 -15.67 -6.99
CA GLN A 42 18.76 -14.39 -7.66
C GLN A 42 17.46 -13.64 -8.02
N GLU A 43 16.34 -14.34 -8.19
CA GLU A 43 15.03 -13.70 -8.35
C GLU A 43 14.54 -13.08 -7.04
N GLU A 44 14.79 -13.73 -5.91
CA GLU A 44 14.46 -13.23 -4.56
C GLU A 44 15.38 -12.06 -4.15
N GLU A 45 16.67 -12.13 -4.46
CA GLU A 45 17.66 -11.05 -4.22
C GLU A 45 17.49 -9.85 -5.17
N GLY A 46 16.78 -10.03 -6.30
CA GLY A 46 16.53 -9.01 -7.32
C GLY A 46 17.57 -9.00 -8.45
N LEU A 47 17.09 -8.85 -9.69
CA LEU A 47 17.95 -8.87 -10.88
C LEU A 47 18.92 -7.68 -10.94
N ASP A 48 18.46 -6.49 -10.57
CA ASP A 48 19.29 -5.27 -10.56
C ASP A 48 20.48 -5.45 -9.61
N ALA A 49 20.23 -5.99 -8.41
CA ALA A 49 21.27 -6.23 -7.41
C ALA A 49 22.23 -7.36 -7.83
N THR A 50 21.72 -8.42 -8.49
CA THR A 50 22.51 -9.63 -8.79
C THR A 50 23.20 -9.61 -10.17
N GLN A 51 22.72 -8.81 -11.13
CA GLN A 51 23.32 -8.69 -12.48
C GLN A 51 23.93 -7.31 -12.74
N HIS A 52 23.34 -6.23 -12.23
CA HIS A 52 23.83 -4.87 -12.44
C HIS A 52 24.64 -4.34 -11.24
N GLY A 53 24.56 -4.98 -10.07
CA GLY A 53 25.24 -4.54 -8.85
C GLY A 53 24.60 -3.31 -8.20
N GLU A 54 23.40 -2.94 -8.65
CA GLU A 54 22.71 -1.71 -8.26
C GLU A 54 21.41 -2.04 -7.51
N LYS A 55 21.09 -1.25 -6.48
CA LYS A 55 19.76 -1.28 -5.86
C LYS A 55 18.94 -0.14 -6.45
N ALA A 56 17.79 -0.44 -7.05
CA ALA A 56 16.89 0.56 -7.66
C ALA A 56 16.47 1.70 -6.71
N TYR A 57 16.56 1.47 -5.39
CA TYR A 57 16.39 2.49 -4.35
C TYR A 57 17.54 2.42 -3.35
N SER A 58 18.01 3.58 -2.90
CA SER A 58 19.05 3.68 -1.87
C SER A 58 18.58 3.07 -0.54
N GLU A 59 19.55 2.58 0.24
CA GLU A 59 19.28 1.99 1.55
C GLU A 59 18.68 3.02 2.53
N GLU A 60 18.97 4.31 2.33
CA GLU A 60 18.33 5.41 3.06
C GLU A 60 16.81 5.47 2.77
N VAL A 61 16.39 5.34 1.51
CA VAL A 61 14.96 5.36 1.17
C VAL A 61 14.24 4.13 1.73
N GLN A 62 14.85 2.94 1.63
CA GLN A 62 14.26 1.72 2.20
C GLN A 62 14.17 1.78 3.73
N SER A 63 15.25 2.19 4.42
CA SER A 63 15.27 2.30 5.89
C SER A 63 14.33 3.37 6.42
N ARG A 64 14.12 4.48 5.69
CA ARG A 64 13.12 5.50 6.05
C ARG A 64 11.70 4.97 5.90
N LEU A 65 11.41 4.16 4.88
CA LEU A 65 10.09 3.53 4.71
C LEU A 65 9.80 2.48 5.79
N THR A 66 10.76 1.62 6.15
CA THR A 66 10.59 0.63 7.23
C THR A 66 10.42 1.31 8.58
N THR A 67 11.26 2.30 8.90
CA THR A 67 11.21 3.06 10.16
C THR A 67 9.95 3.92 10.26
N GLN A 68 9.52 4.58 9.18
CA GLN A 68 8.28 5.36 9.17
C GLN A 68 7.06 4.45 9.34
N THR A 69 7.06 3.26 8.75
CA THR A 69 5.95 2.31 8.88
C THR A 69 5.83 1.80 10.32
N SER A 70 6.94 1.35 10.94
CA SER A 70 6.92 0.88 12.33
C SER A 70 6.61 2.00 13.33
N ALA A 71 7.22 3.18 13.19
CA ALA A 71 6.90 4.33 14.04
C ALA A 71 5.44 4.81 13.89
N LYS A 72 4.88 4.74 12.67
CA LYS A 72 3.46 5.07 12.42
C LYS A 72 2.52 4.01 13.01
N LEU A 73 2.86 2.72 12.95
CA LEU A 73 2.09 1.69 13.66
C LEU A 73 2.18 1.87 15.18
N GLU A 74 3.36 2.15 15.74
CA GLU A 74 3.52 2.39 17.18
C GLU A 74 2.68 3.60 17.63
N LEU A 75 2.74 4.71 16.90
CA LEU A 75 1.90 5.88 17.15
C LEU A 75 0.41 5.52 17.05
N VAL A 76 -0.05 4.90 15.96
CA VAL A 76 -1.46 4.55 15.76
C VAL A 76 -1.99 3.59 16.83
N VAL A 77 -1.21 2.63 17.29
CA VAL A 77 -1.59 1.72 18.39
C VAL A 77 -1.69 2.50 19.71
N LYS A 78 -0.70 3.35 20.00
CA LYS A 78 -0.61 4.14 21.24
C LYS A 78 -1.68 5.24 21.32
N ASP A 79 -2.11 5.74 20.16
CA ASP A 79 -3.22 6.66 20.00
C ASP A 79 -4.56 5.92 20.16
N SER A 80 -4.72 4.74 19.53
CA SER A 80 -5.94 3.92 19.62
C SER A 80 -6.32 3.55 21.06
N ASP A 81 -5.37 3.10 21.88
CA ASP A 81 -5.63 2.73 23.28
C ASP A 81 -6.05 3.94 24.15
N ARG A 82 -5.54 5.13 23.82
CA ARG A 82 -5.88 6.38 24.53
C ARG A 82 -7.21 6.95 24.03
N GLU A 83 -7.38 7.09 22.72
CA GLU A 83 -8.55 7.66 22.06
C GLU A 83 -9.80 6.82 22.34
N ILE A 84 -9.75 5.48 22.22
CA ILE A 84 -10.92 4.63 22.49
C ILE A 84 -11.36 4.72 23.96
N ILE A 85 -10.42 4.66 24.90
CA ILE A 85 -10.74 4.75 26.34
C ILE A 85 -11.21 6.16 26.71
N VAL A 86 -10.57 7.21 26.18
CA VAL A 86 -10.97 8.60 26.45
C VAL A 86 -12.29 8.96 25.78
N GLU A 87 -12.58 8.47 24.56
CA GLU A 87 -13.91 8.66 23.93
C GLU A 87 -14.98 7.90 24.72
N MET A 88 -14.73 6.65 25.12
CA MET A 88 -15.65 5.90 25.99
C MET A 88 -15.90 6.57 27.35
N ILE A 89 -14.88 7.17 27.98
CA ILE A 89 -15.03 7.91 29.25
C ILE A 89 -15.79 9.22 29.02
N ARG A 90 -15.38 10.03 28.03
CA ARG A 90 -16.00 11.32 27.69
C ARG A 90 -17.47 11.15 27.32
N LYS A 91 -17.82 10.06 26.62
CA LYS A 91 -19.17 9.70 26.20
C LYS A 91 -20.02 9.07 27.30
N ARG A 92 -19.41 8.63 28.42
CA ARG A 92 -20.12 8.24 29.65
C ARG A 92 -20.32 9.42 30.61
N GLN A 93 -19.39 10.37 30.69
CA GLN A 93 -19.50 11.53 31.58
C GLN A 93 -20.62 12.51 31.21
N SER A 94 -21.12 12.49 29.97
CA SER A 94 -22.30 13.26 29.55
C SER A 94 -23.65 12.61 29.87
N LEU A 95 -23.67 11.41 30.48
CA LEU A 95 -24.88 10.60 30.68
C LEU A 95 -25.24 10.29 32.15
N GLN A 96 -24.44 10.74 33.12
CA GLN A 96 -24.87 10.80 34.53
C GLN A 96 -25.35 12.21 34.87
N VAL A 97 -26.54 12.55 34.37
CA VAL A 97 -27.36 13.60 35.00
C VAL A 97 -27.91 13.00 36.30
N ASP A 98 -27.59 13.66 37.41
CA ASP A 98 -28.00 13.27 38.75
C ASP A 98 -29.54 13.30 38.88
N LEU A 99 -30.14 12.13 39.05
CA LEU A 99 -31.59 11.95 39.18
C LEU A 99 -32.06 12.00 40.65
N SER A 100 -31.27 12.58 41.57
CA SER A 100 -31.60 12.74 42.98
C SER A 100 -32.22 14.11 43.33
N THR A 101 -32.07 15.13 42.47
CA THR A 101 -32.56 16.49 42.75
C THR A 101 -33.51 16.95 41.64
N GLY A 102 -34.82 16.94 41.92
CA GLY A 102 -35.87 17.26 40.95
C GLY A 102 -35.93 18.74 40.56
N ALA A 103 -35.13 19.14 39.58
CA ALA A 103 -35.19 20.45 38.94
C ALA A 103 -35.07 20.34 37.41
N ILE A 104 -36.04 20.89 36.69
CA ILE A 104 -35.92 21.16 35.24
C ILE A 104 -35.29 22.54 35.10
N THR A 105 -34.07 22.63 34.58
CA THR A 105 -33.46 23.91 34.22
C THR A 105 -32.63 23.80 32.95
N THR A 106 -33.29 23.97 31.81
CA THR A 106 -32.64 24.39 30.56
C THR A 106 -32.60 25.91 30.55
N THR A 107 -31.41 26.51 30.62
CA THR A 107 -30.97 27.80 30.03
C THR A 107 -29.52 28.03 30.48
N GLU A 108 -28.48 28.01 29.64
CA GLU A 108 -28.10 28.97 28.59
C GLU A 108 -27.31 30.20 29.12
N LYS A 109 -26.08 30.39 28.60
CA LYS A 109 -25.21 31.60 28.72
C LYS A 109 -24.64 31.89 30.14
N GLU A 110 -23.56 32.66 30.34
CA GLU A 110 -23.05 33.81 29.57
C GLU A 110 -21.54 33.82 29.25
N GLN A 111 -21.24 34.53 28.15
CA GLN A 111 -19.94 34.99 27.70
C GLN A 111 -19.90 36.50 27.92
N LYS A 112 -19.23 37.03 28.97
CA LYS A 112 -19.04 38.48 29.09
C LYS A 112 -17.91 38.98 30.02
N ASP A 113 -16.97 39.68 29.39
CA ASP A 113 -16.26 40.91 29.78
C ASP A 113 -15.56 41.11 31.15
N ARG A 114 -14.29 41.58 31.01
CA ARG A 114 -13.51 42.55 31.84
C ARG A 114 -12.67 42.06 33.03
N ASP A 115 -11.36 42.24 32.83
CA ASP A 115 -10.44 43.18 33.51
C ASP A 115 -10.30 43.18 35.04
N ALA A 116 -9.04 43.32 35.49
CA ALA A 116 -8.52 43.36 36.88
C ALA A 116 -8.65 42.02 37.63
N GLU A 117 -7.76 41.59 38.55
CA GLU A 117 -6.52 42.11 39.19
C GLU A 117 -5.58 40.87 39.39
N GLU A 118 -4.27 40.90 39.69
CA GLU A 118 -3.30 41.92 40.17
C GLU A 118 -1.87 41.55 39.64
N ASP A 119 -0.80 42.25 40.09
CA ASP A 119 0.66 42.03 39.88
C ASP A 119 1.27 41.96 38.45
#